data_AF-A0A556TY97-F1
#
_entry.id   AF-A0A556TY97-F1
#
_cell.length_a   1.000
_cell.length_b   1.000
_cell.length_c   1.000
_cell.angle_alpha   90.00
_cell.angle_beta   90.00
_cell.angle_gamma   90.00
#
_symmetry.space_group_name_H-M   'P 1'
#
loop_
_entity.id
_entity.type
_entity.pdbx_description
1 polymer ?
#
loop_
_entity_poly.entity_id
_entity_poly.type
_entity_poly.pdbx_seq_one_letter_code
_entity_poly.pdbx_strand_id
1 'polypeptide(L)'
;MSPPPIAEEIDMHVIDLKSLREERRSLRAHRAFTPNDECFFIFLDVSRDFVASGAEDKHGYIWDRHYNICVARLQHDDVVNSVAFSPSDQELLLSASDDSTIKVWRSPRMVRLTQRPTRPRDILAYLRARRYATNLNGRL
;
A
#
# COMPACT_ATOMS: atom_id res chain seq x y z
N MET A 1 -3.85 40.33 -8.12
CA MET A 1 -3.36 39.24 -8.99
C MET A 1 -4.37 38.12 -8.89
N SER A 2 -4.78 37.52 -10.02
CA SER A 2 -5.59 36.30 -9.99
C SER A 2 -4.78 35.15 -9.37
N PRO A 3 -5.39 34.25 -8.58
CA PRO A 3 -4.68 33.10 -8.04
C PRO A 3 -4.05 32.30 -9.20
N PRO A 4 -2.86 31.71 -9.00
CA PRO A 4 -2.22 30.91 -10.03
C PRO A 4 -3.13 29.74 -10.43
N PRO A 5 -3.00 29.22 -11.68
CA PRO A 5 -3.70 28.02 -12.09
C PRO A 5 -3.48 26.90 -11.07
N ILE A 6 -4.56 26.23 -10.68
CA ILE A 6 -4.50 25.12 -9.73
C ILE A 6 -3.56 24.05 -10.30
N ALA A 7 -2.67 23.52 -9.48
CA ALA A 7 -1.69 22.52 -9.90
C ALA A 7 -2.40 21.22 -10.34
N GLU A 8 -2.37 20.96 -11.65
CA GLU A 8 -2.89 19.72 -12.22
C GLU A 8 -2.07 18.49 -11.81
N GLU A 9 -0.82 18.68 -11.38
CA GLU A 9 0.07 17.63 -10.87
C GLU A 9 0.85 18.11 -9.64
N ILE A 10 0.92 17.29 -8.57
CA ILE A 10 1.84 17.50 -7.44
C ILE A 10 3.05 16.57 -7.60
N ASP A 11 4.23 17.17 -7.42
CA ASP A 11 5.54 16.52 -7.43
C ASP A 11 5.94 16.11 -6.00
N MET A 12 6.30 14.84 -5.79
CA MET A 12 6.89 14.37 -4.53
C MET A 12 8.41 14.28 -4.66
N HIS A 13 9.12 15.05 -3.84
CA HIS A 13 10.58 15.13 -3.84
C HIS A 13 11.19 14.25 -2.73
N VAL A 14 12.29 13.56 -3.04
CA VAL A 14 13.09 12.81 -2.06
C VAL A 14 14.38 13.56 -1.82
N ILE A 15 14.58 14.05 -0.59
CA ILE A 15 15.73 14.87 -0.21
C ILE A 15 16.62 14.07 0.74
N ASP A 16 17.92 13.98 0.41
CA ASP A 16 18.91 13.46 1.35
C ASP A 16 19.13 14.47 2.48
N LEU A 17 18.87 14.05 3.71
CA LEU A 17 18.94 14.93 4.87
C LEU A 17 20.37 15.38 5.21
N LYS A 18 21.41 14.64 4.78
CA LYS A 18 22.80 15.01 5.08
C LYS A 18 23.28 16.15 4.19
N SER A 19 22.96 16.09 2.90
CA SER A 19 23.40 17.05 1.89
C SER A 19 22.36 18.12 1.56
N LEU A 20 21.10 17.90 1.97
CA LEU A 20 19.92 18.69 1.59
C LEU A 20 19.72 18.79 0.08
N ARG A 21 20.18 17.77 -0.66
CA ARG A 21 20.02 17.68 -2.12
C ARG A 21 18.92 16.70 -2.46
N GLU A 22 18.24 16.96 -3.56
CA GLU A 22 17.30 16.01 -4.14
C GLU A 22 18.06 14.77 -4.62
N GLU A 23 17.72 13.59 -4.09
CA GLU A 23 18.35 12.32 -4.45
C GLU A 23 17.84 11.80 -5.79
N ARG A 24 16.55 12.01 -6.09
CA ARG A 24 15.92 11.43 -7.28
C ARG A 24 14.63 12.15 -7.69
N ARG A 25 14.38 12.11 -9.01
CA ARG A 25 13.33 12.81 -9.76
C ARG A 25 11.95 12.70 -9.08
N SER A 26 11.23 13.82 -9.04
CA SER A 26 9.86 13.94 -8.53
C SER A 26 8.91 12.84 -9.00
N LEU A 27 8.12 12.30 -8.06
CA LEU A 27 7.00 11.42 -8.38
C LEU A 27 5.75 12.25 -8.65
N ARG A 28 5.09 12.02 -9.79
CA ARG A 28 3.90 12.72 -10.25
C ARG A 28 2.69 11.80 -10.25
N ALA A 29 1.59 12.23 -9.61
CA ALA A 29 0.30 11.57 -9.80
C ALA A 29 -0.90 12.40 -9.31
N HIS A 30 -0.73 13.11 -8.19
CA HIS A 30 -1.80 13.87 -7.55
C HIS A 30 -2.31 15.01 -8.41
N ARG A 31 -3.61 15.27 -8.37
CA ARG A 31 -4.17 16.54 -8.82
C ARG A 31 -4.78 17.28 -7.63
N ALA A 32 -4.54 18.59 -7.54
CA ALA A 32 -5.31 19.47 -6.67
C ALA A 32 -6.41 20.13 -7.52
N PHE A 33 -7.58 20.36 -6.95
CA PHE A 33 -8.71 20.99 -7.66
C PHE A 33 -9.30 22.18 -6.91
N THR A 34 -8.88 22.38 -5.67
CA THR A 34 -9.37 23.46 -4.84
C THR A 34 -8.62 24.79 -5.12
N PRO A 35 -9.36 25.90 -5.27
CA PRO A 35 -8.79 27.25 -5.29
C PRO A 35 -8.53 27.80 -3.88
N ASN A 36 -8.75 27.00 -2.83
CA ASN A 36 -8.71 27.46 -1.44
C ASN A 36 -7.29 27.83 -1.00
N ASP A 37 -7.10 29.07 -0.59
CA ASP A 37 -5.85 29.66 -0.12
C ASP A 37 -5.57 29.41 1.38
N GLU A 38 -6.46 28.74 2.09
CA GLU A 38 -6.41 28.63 3.56
C GLU A 38 -5.52 27.50 4.09
N CYS A 39 -5.50 26.30 3.49
CA CYS A 39 -4.58 25.19 3.80
C CYS A 39 -4.92 23.93 2.99
N PHE A 40 -3.92 23.27 2.41
CA PHE A 40 -4.04 21.91 1.89
C PHE A 40 -3.34 20.94 2.83
N PHE A 41 -4.06 19.94 3.30
CA PHE A 41 -3.44 18.82 4.02
C PHE A 41 -3.30 17.65 3.07
N ILE A 42 -2.10 17.46 2.53
CA ILE A 42 -1.73 16.16 1.98
C ILE A 42 -1.29 15.27 3.14
N PHE A 43 -2.04 14.20 3.38
CA PHE A 43 -1.63 13.19 4.34
C PHE A 43 -0.80 12.15 3.60
N LEU A 44 0.42 11.97 4.09
CA LEU A 44 1.41 11.03 3.59
C LEU A 44 1.69 10.01 4.67
N ASP A 45 1.90 8.77 4.23
CA ASP A 45 2.48 7.76 5.10
C ASP A 45 3.50 6.93 4.32
N VAL A 46 4.44 6.33 5.05
CA VAL A 46 5.54 5.56 4.48
C VAL A 46 5.68 4.22 5.19
N SER A 47 5.91 3.18 4.41
CA SER A 47 6.36 1.89 4.90
C SER A 47 7.82 1.67 4.53
N ARG A 48 8.32 0.44 4.73
CA ARG A 48 9.69 0.09 4.32
C ARG A 48 9.86 0.28 2.82
N ASP A 49 8.92 -0.21 2.04
CA ASP A 49 9.07 -0.32 0.58
C ASP A 49 8.18 0.66 -0.20
N PHE A 50 7.20 1.29 0.45
CA PHE A 50 6.21 2.15 -0.22
C PHE A 50 6.02 3.51 0.44
N VAL A 51 5.59 4.48 -0.37
CA VAL A 51 4.97 5.73 0.08
C VAL A 51 3.50 5.69 -0.34
N ALA A 52 2.61 6.22 0.48
CA ALA A 52 1.21 6.41 0.14
C ALA A 52 0.76 7.83 0.44
N SER A 53 -0.28 8.24 -0.27
CA SER A 53 -0.93 9.53 -0.06
C SER A 53 -2.42 9.47 -0.36
N GLY A 54 -3.17 10.44 0.17
CA GLY A 54 -4.53 10.77 -0.25
C GLY A 54 -4.55 12.02 -1.16
N ALA A 55 -5.55 12.12 -2.04
CA ALA A 55 -5.71 13.23 -2.97
C ALA A 55 -7.17 13.68 -3.16
N GLU A 56 -7.33 14.92 -3.60
CA GLU A 56 -8.63 15.53 -3.94
C GLU A 56 -9.25 14.97 -5.22
N ASP A 57 -8.45 14.33 -6.05
CA ASP A 57 -8.93 13.68 -7.26
C ASP A 57 -9.69 12.37 -6.98
N LYS A 58 -10.05 12.15 -5.71
CA LYS A 58 -10.81 11.00 -5.19
C LYS A 58 -10.03 9.70 -5.19
N HIS A 59 -8.70 9.79 -5.14
CA HIS A 59 -7.84 8.63 -5.08
C HIS A 59 -6.81 8.71 -3.96
N GLY A 60 -6.49 7.55 -3.40
CA GLY A 60 -5.19 7.33 -2.77
C GLY A 60 -4.18 6.86 -3.80
N TYR A 61 -2.90 7.10 -3.56
CA TYR A 61 -1.81 6.65 -4.42
C TYR A 61 -0.79 5.86 -3.62
N ILE A 62 -0.16 4.88 -4.26
CA ILE A 62 0.97 4.13 -3.70
C ILE A 62 2.13 4.19 -4.69
N TRP A 63 3.31 4.55 -4.20
CA TRP A 63 4.56 4.49 -4.95
C TRP A 63 5.53 3.49 -4.34
N ASP A 64 6.25 2.79 -5.21
CA ASP A 64 7.41 1.98 -4.83
C ASP A 64 8.63 2.88 -4.61
N ARG A 65 9.27 2.75 -3.44
CA ARG A 65 10.41 3.60 -3.02
C ARG A 65 11.71 3.27 -3.73
N HIS A 66 11.85 2.06 -4.24
CA HIS A 66 13.07 1.60 -4.90
C HIS A 66 13.08 2.03 -6.37
N TYR A 67 11.95 1.85 -7.03
CA TYR A 67 11.79 2.07 -8.45
C TYR A 67 11.22 3.43 -8.81
N ASN A 68 10.67 4.17 -7.85
CA ASN A 68 10.10 5.49 -8.07
C ASN A 68 8.97 5.47 -9.10
N ILE A 69 8.05 4.52 -8.95
CA ILE A 69 6.90 4.35 -9.84
C ILE A 69 5.60 4.29 -9.04
N CYS A 70 4.55 4.90 -9.57
CA CYS A 70 3.20 4.75 -9.04
C CYS A 70 2.71 3.33 -9.35
N VAL A 71 2.48 2.53 -8.32
CA VAL A 71 2.11 1.11 -8.44
C VAL A 71 0.64 0.86 -8.19
N ALA A 72 -0.08 1.79 -7.54
CA ALA A 72 -1.52 1.67 -7.34
C ALA A 72 -2.21 3.03 -7.26
N ARG A 73 -3.47 3.04 -7.69
CA ARG A 73 -4.43 4.13 -7.53
C ARG A 73 -5.69 3.56 -6.85
N LEU A 74 -6.09 4.15 -5.74
CA LEU A 74 -7.06 3.60 -4.79
C LEU A 74 -8.33 4.45 -4.79
N GLN A 75 -9.36 3.99 -5.49
CA GLN A 75 -10.58 4.79 -5.71
C GLN A 75 -11.41 5.01 -4.43
N HIS A 76 -11.83 6.25 -4.23
CA HIS A 76 -12.90 6.71 -3.35
C HIS A 76 -13.95 7.51 -4.14
N ASP A 77 -15.11 7.78 -3.55
CA ASP A 77 -16.17 8.56 -4.21
C ASP A 77 -16.05 10.07 -3.95
N ASP A 78 -15.13 10.45 -3.06
CA ASP A 78 -14.76 11.83 -2.71
C ASP A 78 -13.29 11.93 -2.29
N VAL A 79 -12.85 13.14 -1.88
CA VAL A 79 -11.49 13.46 -1.45
C VAL A 79 -10.95 12.41 -0.48
N VAL A 80 -9.72 11.93 -0.70
CA VAL A 80 -9.04 11.02 0.22
C VAL A 80 -8.20 11.85 1.17
N ASN A 81 -8.66 11.96 2.41
CA ASN A 81 -8.07 12.81 3.42
C ASN A 81 -6.96 12.15 4.20
N SER A 82 -6.86 10.82 4.25
CA SER A 82 -5.80 10.18 5.03
C SER A 82 -5.46 8.80 4.53
N VAL A 83 -4.21 8.41 4.73
CA VAL A 83 -3.71 7.06 4.47
C VAL A 83 -2.84 6.59 5.64
N ALA A 84 -2.85 5.28 5.90
CA ALA A 84 -2.00 4.68 6.93
C ALA A 84 -1.59 3.26 6.56
N PHE A 85 -0.30 2.99 6.49
CA PHE A 85 0.24 1.65 6.40
C PHE A 85 0.12 0.95 7.75
N SER A 86 -0.11 -0.37 7.74
CA SER A 86 0.03 -1.14 8.96
C SER A 86 1.52 -1.24 9.34
N PRO A 87 1.90 -0.88 10.58
CA PRO A 87 3.29 -0.99 11.01
C PRO A 87 3.75 -2.44 11.16
N SER A 88 2.83 -3.40 11.26
CA SER A 88 3.12 -4.83 11.42
C SER A 88 2.91 -5.65 10.15
N ASP A 89 2.19 -5.12 9.15
CA ASP A 89 1.87 -5.81 7.90
C ASP A 89 2.02 -4.87 6.70
N GLN A 90 3.15 -4.98 5.98
CA GLN A 90 3.42 -4.16 4.80
C GLN A 90 2.41 -4.34 3.66
N GLU A 91 1.62 -5.42 3.68
CA GLU A 91 0.67 -5.73 2.61
C GLU A 91 -0.72 -5.11 2.87
N LEU A 92 -0.87 -4.32 3.95
CA LEU A 92 -2.11 -3.69 4.41
C LEU A 92 -1.99 -2.15 4.50
N LEU A 93 -2.94 -1.45 3.89
CA LEU A 93 -3.09 0.01 3.94
C LEU A 93 -4.54 0.39 4.25
N LEU A 94 -4.74 1.44 5.04
CA LEU A 94 -6.04 2.08 5.26
C LEU A 94 -6.10 3.43 4.54
N SER A 95 -7.29 3.82 4.08
CA SER A 95 -7.57 5.18 3.63
C SER A 95 -8.90 5.68 4.19
N ALA A 96 -8.98 6.98 4.50
CA ALA A 96 -10.18 7.66 4.96
C ALA A 96 -10.53 8.81 4.02
N SER A 97 -11.82 9.00 3.74
CA SER A 97 -12.31 9.92 2.70
C SER A 97 -13.58 10.66 3.13
N ASP A 98 -13.82 11.81 2.51
CA ASP A 98 -15.09 12.54 2.62
C ASP A 98 -16.29 11.80 2.04
N ASP A 99 -16.07 10.68 1.33
CA ASP A 99 -17.15 9.76 0.93
C ASP A 99 -17.80 9.01 2.10
N SER A 100 -17.46 9.40 3.34
CA SER A 100 -17.95 8.81 4.59
C SER A 100 -17.51 7.35 4.78
N THR A 101 -16.45 6.92 4.11
CA THR A 101 -15.91 5.56 4.24
C THR A 101 -14.44 5.53 4.65
N ILE A 102 -14.08 4.45 5.35
CA ILE A 102 -12.70 3.99 5.51
C ILE A 102 -12.55 2.72 4.68
N LYS A 103 -11.57 2.69 3.78
CA LYS A 103 -11.28 1.51 2.95
C LYS A 103 -10.03 0.81 3.43
N VAL A 104 -10.06 -0.52 3.35
CA VAL A 104 -8.96 -1.41 3.70
C VAL A 104 -8.41 -2.04 2.43
N TRP A 105 -7.15 -1.78 2.14
CA TRP A 105 -6.48 -2.25 0.93
C TRP A 105 -5.50 -3.36 1.28
N ARG A 106 -5.67 -4.50 0.61
CA ARG A 106 -4.80 -5.66 0.72
C ARG A 106 -4.04 -5.86 -0.57
N SER A 107 -2.75 -6.14 -0.48
CA SER A 107 -1.97 -6.41 -1.69
C SER A 107 -2.51 -7.62 -2.47
N PRO A 108 -2.32 -7.65 -3.80
CA PRO A 108 -2.71 -8.80 -4.61
C PRO A 108 -2.05 -10.11 -4.12
N ARG A 109 -0.84 -10.03 -3.55
CA ARG A 109 -0.15 -11.19 -2.98
C ARG A 109 -0.89 -11.72 -1.75
N MET A 110 -1.24 -10.85 -0.81
CA MET A 110 -1.99 -11.25 0.39
C MET A 110 -3.34 -11.86 -0.01
N VAL A 111 -4.08 -11.23 -0.93
CA VAL A 111 -5.37 -11.75 -1.42
C VAL A 111 -5.22 -13.15 -2.02
N ARG A 112 -4.17 -13.41 -2.81
CA ARG A 112 -3.91 -14.75 -3.35
C ARG A 112 -3.60 -15.78 -2.25
N LEU A 113 -2.92 -15.38 -1.17
CA LEU A 113 -2.59 -16.29 -0.08
C LEU A 113 -3.81 -16.65 0.75
N THR A 114 -4.71 -15.70 1.00
CA THR A 114 -5.94 -15.94 1.79
C THR A 114 -7.01 -16.71 1.01
N GLN A 115 -7.00 -16.64 -0.32
CA GLN A 115 -7.93 -17.38 -1.19
C GLN A 115 -7.44 -18.78 -1.59
N ARG A 116 -6.20 -19.17 -1.23
CA ARG A 116 -5.73 -20.53 -1.51
C ARG A 116 -6.54 -21.53 -0.68
N PRO A 117 -7.17 -22.55 -1.30
CA PRO A 117 -7.80 -23.61 -0.54
C PRO A 117 -6.75 -24.25 0.36
N THR A 118 -7.00 -24.23 1.66
CA THR A 118 -6.20 -24.98 2.61
C THR A 118 -6.34 -26.45 2.21
N ARG A 119 -5.26 -27.05 1.72
CA ARG A 119 -5.24 -28.52 1.57
C ARG A 119 -5.54 -29.08 2.95
N PRO A 120 -6.58 -29.92 3.12
CA PRO A 120 -6.75 -30.65 4.36
C PRO A 120 -5.43 -31.35 4.62
N ARG A 121 -4.83 -31.14 5.81
CA ARG A 121 -3.77 -32.03 6.25
C ARG A 121 -4.42 -33.41 6.34
N ASP A 122 -4.12 -34.29 5.40
CA ASP A 122 -4.59 -35.67 5.47
C ASP A 122 -3.82 -36.35 6.62
N ILE A 123 -4.41 -36.24 7.81
CA ILE A 123 -3.90 -36.83 9.05
C ILE A 123 -3.79 -38.35 8.87
N LEU A 124 -4.67 -38.97 8.07
CA LEU A 124 -4.61 -40.40 7.79
C LEU A 124 -3.43 -40.73 6.88
N ALA A 125 -3.11 -39.92 5.88
CA ALA A 125 -1.89 -40.09 5.08
C ALA A 125 -0.62 -39.93 5.93
N TYR A 126 -0.59 -38.95 6.83
CA TYR A 126 0.52 -38.76 7.78
C TYR A 126 0.68 -39.96 8.73
N LEU A 127 -0.42 -40.47 9.29
CA LEU A 127 -0.41 -41.64 10.18
C LEU A 127 -0.06 -42.94 9.43
N ARG A 128 -0.51 -43.11 8.18
CA ARG A 128 -0.11 -44.22 7.31
C ARG A 128 1.39 -44.21 7.07
N ALA A 129 1.95 -43.07 6.67
CA ALA A 129 3.40 -42.93 6.43
C ALA A 129 4.24 -43.26 7.68
N ARG A 130 3.80 -42.83 8.88
CA ARG A 130 4.48 -43.19 10.14
C ARG A 130 4.39 -44.67 10.48
N ARG A 131 3.26 -45.33 10.17
CA ARG A 131 3.07 -46.76 10.45
C ARG A 131 3.98 -47.65 9.58
N TYR A 132 4.28 -47.22 8.34
CA TYR A 132 5.26 -47.89 7.49
C TYR A 132 6.70 -47.67 7.98
N ALA A 133 7.04 -46.47 8.47
CA ALA A 133 8.37 -46.18 9.01
C ALA A 133 8.70 -46.99 10.28
N THR A 134 7.72 -47.28 11.14
CA THR A 134 7.94 -48.10 12.34
C THR A 134 8.09 -49.60 12.03
N ASN A 135 7.50 -50.10 10.93
CA ASN A 135 7.60 -51.51 10.57
C ASN A 135 8.93 -51.89 9.87
N LEU A 136 9.67 -50.91 9.37
CA LEU A 136 10.98 -51.14 8.72
C LEU A 136 12.14 -51.22 9.72
N ASN A 137 11.97 -50.76 10.96
CA ASN A 137 13.00 -50.78 12.00
C ASN A 137 12.91 -51.98 12.96
N GLY A 138 12.03 -52.96 12.68
CA GLY A 138 11.70 -54.07 13.58
C GLY A 138 12.01 -55.48 13.06
N ARG A 139 12.82 -55.62 12.00
CA ARG A 139 13.33 -56.93 11.56
C ARG A 139 14.85 -56.89 11.42
N LEU A 140 15.53 -57.22 12.54
CA LEU A 140 16.79 -57.93 12.59
C LEU A 140 16.59 -59.14 13.51
#